data_AF-P81591-F1
#
_entry.id   AF-P81591-F1
#
_cell.length_a   1.000
_cell.length_b   1.000
_cell.length_c   1.000
_cell.angle_alpha   90.00
_cell.angle_beta   90.00
_cell.angle_gamma   90.00
#
_symmetry.space_group_name_H-M   'P 1'
#
loop_
_entity.id
_entity.type
_entity.pdbx_description
1 polymer ?
#
loop_
_entity_poly.entity_id
_entity_poly.type
_entity_poly.pdbx_seq_one_letter_code
_entity_poly.pdbx_strand_id
1 'polypeptide(L)' 'QQCGRQASGRLCGNRLCCSQWGYCGSTASYCGAGCQSQCRS' A
#
# COMPACT_ATOMS: atom_id res chain seq x y z
N GLN A 1 5.13 -0.70 -8.30
CA GLN A 1 5.50 0.59 -7.68
C GLN A 1 5.68 0.40 -6.18
N GLN A 2 6.73 1.00 -5.59
CA GLN A 2 6.99 0.95 -4.14
C GLN A 2 6.30 2.10 -3.41
N CYS A 3 6.01 1.89 -2.12
CA CYS A 3 5.27 2.80 -1.26
C CYS A 3 5.59 2.56 0.23
N GLY A 4 5.02 3.40 1.09
CA GLY A 4 5.06 3.19 2.54
C GLY A 4 6.45 3.45 3.15
N ARG A 5 6.70 2.89 4.33
CA ARG A 5 7.96 3.11 5.09
C ARG A 5 9.21 2.68 4.33
N GLN A 6 9.07 1.71 3.43
CA GLN A 6 10.15 1.22 2.55
C GLN A 6 10.50 2.24 1.46
N ALA A 7 9.64 3.22 1.19
CA ALA A 7 9.81 4.23 0.16
C ALA A 7 9.57 5.64 0.72
N SER A 8 10.07 5.93 1.93
CA SER A 8 9.98 7.26 2.58
C SER A 8 8.57 7.83 2.65
N GLY A 9 7.57 6.99 2.93
CA GLY A 9 6.17 7.39 3.03
C GLY A 9 5.47 7.63 1.69
N ARG A 10 6.10 7.27 0.56
CA ARG A 10 5.53 7.44 -0.78
C ARG A 10 4.15 6.77 -0.89
N LEU A 11 3.20 7.49 -1.47
CA LEU A 11 1.88 6.98 -1.78
C LEU A 11 1.86 6.24 -3.12
N CYS A 12 0.95 5.28 -3.21
CA CYS A 12 0.67 4.58 -4.45
C CYS A 12 -0.15 5.45 -5.42
N GLY A 13 0.18 5.43 -6.71
CA GLY A 13 -0.69 6.00 -7.75
C GLY A 13 -2.02 5.24 -7.89
N ASN A 14 -2.96 5.85 -8.61
CA ASN A 14 -4.27 5.26 -8.94
C ASN A 14 -5.11 4.80 -7.74
N ARG A 15 -4.93 5.44 -6.57
CA ARG A 15 -5.61 5.06 -5.32
C ARG A 15 -5.42 3.58 -4.95
N LEU A 16 -4.30 2.98 -5.34
CA LEU A 16 -3.95 1.62 -4.95
C LEU A 16 -3.52 1.56 -3.49
N CYS A 17 -3.78 0.44 -2.83
CA CYS A 17 -3.37 0.22 -1.44
C CYS A 17 -1.87 -0.05 -1.37
N CYS A 18 -1.22 0.40 -0.30
CA CYS A 18 0.16 0.05 0.02
C CYS A 18 0.21 -1.13 0.99
N SER A 19 0.69 -2.29 0.53
CA SER A 19 0.86 -3.49 1.37
C SER A 19 1.82 -3.27 2.53
N GLN A 20 1.79 -4.15 3.54
CA GLN A 20 2.76 -4.17 4.64
C GLN A 20 4.23 -4.28 4.18
N TRP A 21 4.43 -4.79 2.96
CA TRP A 21 5.75 -5.00 2.35
C TRP A 21 6.23 -3.80 1.53
N GLY A 22 5.45 -2.73 1.42
CA GLY A 22 5.86 -1.51 0.72
C GLY A 22 5.66 -1.57 -0.79
N TYR A 23 4.70 -2.37 -1.25
CA TYR A 23 4.30 -2.47 -2.66
C TYR A 23 2.83 -2.13 -2.84
N CYS A 24 2.50 -1.58 -4.00
CA CYS A 24 1.13 -1.20 -4.30
C CYS A 24 0.35 -2.26 -5.06
N GLY A 25 -0.94 -2.37 -4.73
CA GLY A 25 -1.89 -3.26 -5.41
C GLY A 25 -3.31 -3.03 -4.93
N SER A 26 -4.25 -3.79 -5.48
CA SER A 26 -5.69 -3.66 -5.20
C SER A 26 -6.33 -4.91 -4.59
N THR A 27 -5.56 -5.99 -4.38
CA THR A 27 -6.07 -7.23 -3.78
C THR A 27 -5.99 -7.19 -2.25
N ALA A 28 -6.64 -8.15 -1.58
CA ALA A 28 -6.66 -8.25 -0.13
C ALA A 28 -5.26 -8.29 0.51
N SER A 29 -4.27 -8.88 -0.17
CA SER A 29 -2.87 -8.92 0.29
C SER A 29 -2.21 -7.53 0.39
N TYR A 30 -2.75 -6.54 -0.33
CA TYR A 30 -2.28 -5.15 -0.33
C TYR A 30 -3.15 -4.23 0.51
N CYS A 31 -4.47 -4.45 0.49
CA CYS A 31 -5.45 -3.59 1.14
C CYS A 31 -5.87 -4.04 2.53
N GLY A 32 -5.58 -5.29 2.92
CA GLY A 32 -6.02 -5.90 4.17
C GLY A 32 -5.08 -5.62 5.34
N ALA A 33 -4.93 -6.62 6.21
CA ALA A 33 -4.11 -6.52 7.42
C ALA A 33 -2.67 -6.07 7.10
N GLY A 34 -2.18 -5.10 7.87
CA GLY A 34 -0.84 -4.53 7.70
C GLY A 34 -0.69 -3.53 6.56
N CYS A 35 -1.78 -3.22 5.83
CA CYS A 35 -1.75 -2.13 4.85
C CYS A 35 -1.27 -0.81 5.48
N GLN A 36 -0.38 -0.12 4.76
CA GLN A 36 0.31 1.09 5.24
C GLN A 36 -0.37 2.38 4.81
N SER A 37 -1.02 2.41 3.64
CA SER A 37 -1.70 3.61 3.13
C SER A 37 -2.72 3.26 2.05
N GLN A 38 -3.73 4.12 1.89
CA GLN A 38 -4.85 3.93 0.95
C GLN A 38 -5.56 2.58 1.12
N CYS A 39 -5.65 2.11 2.37
CA CYS A 39 -6.29 0.84 2.73
C CYS A 39 -7.80 0.94 2.56
N ARG A 40 -8.44 -0.18 2.22
CA ARG A 40 -9.89 -0.26 2.17
C ARG A 40 -10.37 -0.73 3.55
N SER A 41 -11.12 0.13 4.24
CA SER A 41 -11.83 -0.19 5.47
C SER A 41 -12.86 -1.29 5.26
#